data_AF-A0AAV5S989-F1
#
_entry.id   AF-A0AAV5S989-F1
#
_cell.length_a   1.000
_cell.length_b   1.000
_cell.length_c   1.000
_cell.angle_alpha   90.00
_cell.angle_beta   90.00
_cell.angle_gamma   90.00
#
_symmetry.space_group_name_H-M   'P 1'
#
loop_
_entity.id
_entity.type
_entity.pdbx_description
1 polymer ?
#
loop_
_entity_poly.entity_id
_entity_poly.type
_entity_poly.pdbx_seq_one_letter_code
_entity_poly.pdbx_strand_id
1 'polypeptide(L)'
;MMEQDPGWEFLRQSQEQALAAQTKKFDSKKNVWIADAEEGFIAAEIKSAKGDVLTVVTAKGEKSLKKDDTQQMNPPKFEKTEDMANLTFLNDASVLHNLRQRYYSMMIYTYSGLFCVVINPYKRLPIYTESICKLYQGRRRNEVPPHLFAVSDEAYRNMVNDKENQSMLITGESGAGKTENTKKVISYFAMVGASQSKKVVSKSDASLEDQIVQTNPVLEAYGNAKTVRNNNSSRFGKFIRIHFNHAGKLAGADIEHYLLEKSRVIKQAPGERCYHIFYQLYSGAVAGLKEKLFLTRPLKEYHFVSQAELTIDGVDDKEEMMLTDEAFDIMKFSAQEKSDLFAVTAAIMHMGEMKFKQRPREEQAEVENIEEGNLACKLFLCDQDKFVQALLKPRVKVGTEWVNKGQNLEQVNWAVGALAKGLYARMFHWLIKRCNKTLDAQDLSRDCFIGVLDIAGFEIFDLNSFEQLWINFVNERLQQFFNHHMFVL
;
A
#
# COMPACT_ATOMS: atom_id res chain seq x y z
N MET A 1 31.21 -4.52 -17.29
CA MET A 1 30.45 -5.48 -16.45
C MET A 1 29.09 -4.93 -16.03
N MET A 2 28.95 -3.66 -15.59
CA MET A 2 27.64 -3.10 -15.19
C MET A 2 26.62 -3.01 -16.34
N GLU A 3 27.07 -2.64 -17.55
CA GLU A 3 26.22 -2.54 -18.75
C GLU A 3 25.78 -3.90 -19.32
N GLN A 4 26.29 -5.01 -18.78
CA GLN A 4 25.93 -6.37 -19.22
C GLN A 4 24.76 -6.96 -18.43
N ASP A 5 24.34 -6.32 -17.33
CA ASP A 5 23.17 -6.76 -16.58
C ASP A 5 21.89 -6.47 -17.37
N PRO A 6 20.97 -7.45 -17.53
CA PRO A 6 19.69 -7.23 -18.23
C PRO A 6 18.84 -6.10 -17.65
N GLY A 7 19.03 -5.74 -16.37
CA GLY A 7 18.35 -4.61 -15.75
C GLY A 7 18.87 -3.24 -16.20
N TRP A 8 20.09 -3.15 -16.73
CA TRP A 8 20.76 -1.86 -16.98
C TRP A 8 20.04 -0.99 -18.02
N GLU A 9 19.46 -1.61 -19.06
CA GLU A 9 18.70 -0.90 -20.11
C GLU A 9 17.48 -0.15 -19.56
N PHE A 10 16.93 -0.60 -18.43
CA PHE A 10 15.79 0.02 -17.75
C PHE A 10 16.21 1.05 -16.70
N LEU A 11 17.51 1.24 -16.47
CA LEU A 11 18.02 2.17 -15.45
C LEU A 11 18.60 3.44 -16.07
N ARG A 12 19.34 3.30 -17.18
CA ARG A 12 20.06 4.42 -17.82
C ARG A 12 20.03 4.28 -19.34
N GLN A 13 19.94 5.41 -20.03
CA GLN A 13 20.05 5.44 -21.50
C GLN A 13 21.44 5.03 -21.96
N SER A 14 21.52 4.42 -23.14
CA SER A 14 22.82 4.21 -23.77
C SER A 14 23.47 5.55 -24.15
N GLN A 15 24.80 5.58 -24.19
CA GLN A 15 25.53 6.79 -24.59
C GLN A 15 25.16 7.24 -26.00
N GLU A 16 24.90 6.29 -26.90
CA GLU A 16 24.46 6.56 -28.28
C GLU A 16 23.09 7.27 -28.30
N GLN A 17 22.12 6.80 -27.50
CA GLN A 17 20.80 7.44 -27.40
C GLN A 17 20.90 8.86 -26.82
N ALA A 18 21.75 9.05 -25.81
CA ALA A 18 21.98 10.36 -25.21
C ALA A 18 22.61 11.35 -26.20
N LEU A 19 23.60 10.90 -26.97
CA LEU A 19 24.25 11.72 -28.00
C LEU A 19 23.26 12.07 -29.14
N ALA A 20 22.47 11.10 -29.59
CA ALA A 20 21.45 11.32 -30.61
C ALA A 20 20.40 12.34 -30.15
N ALA A 21 19.98 12.29 -28.88
CA ALA A 21 19.05 13.26 -28.32
C ALA A 21 19.63 14.68 -28.31
N GLN A 22 20.91 14.84 -27.96
CA GLN A 22 21.60 16.14 -27.93
C GLN A 22 21.72 16.81 -29.30
N THR A 23 21.72 16.03 -30.39
CA THR A 23 21.84 16.56 -31.76
C THR A 23 20.54 17.09 -32.35
N LYS A 24 19.41 16.95 -31.65
CA LYS A 24 18.11 17.47 -32.12
C LYS A 24 18.15 19.00 -32.24
N LYS A 25 17.59 19.53 -33.34
CA LYS A 25 17.45 20.98 -33.55
C LYS A 25 16.59 21.59 -32.45
N PHE A 26 17.10 22.64 -31.82
CA PHE A 26 16.42 23.35 -30.74
C PHE A 26 16.80 24.83 -30.76
N ASP A 27 15.80 25.71 -30.63
CA ASP A 27 15.96 27.14 -30.46
C ASP A 27 15.27 27.58 -29.17
N SER A 28 16.07 27.94 -28.16
CA SER A 28 15.61 28.39 -26.84
C SER A 28 14.65 29.58 -26.86
N LYS A 29 14.64 30.37 -27.94
CA LYS A 29 13.75 31.54 -28.08
C LYS A 29 12.47 31.23 -28.83
N LYS A 30 12.38 30.08 -29.52
CA LYS A 30 11.21 29.69 -30.30
C LYS A 30 10.48 28.49 -29.73
N ASN A 31 11.19 27.51 -29.18
CA ASN A 31 10.59 26.31 -28.65
C ASN A 31 10.02 26.56 -27.25
N VAL A 32 8.71 26.37 -27.11
CA VAL A 32 7.97 26.58 -25.87
C VAL A 32 6.97 25.45 -25.66
N TRP A 33 6.50 25.32 -24.43
CA TRP A 33 5.37 24.46 -24.07
C TRP A 33 4.10 25.28 -23.98
N ILE A 34 2.98 24.69 -24.41
CA ILE A 34 1.65 25.26 -24.21
C ILE A 34 0.70 24.22 -23.64
N ALA A 35 -0.33 24.67 -22.93
CA ALA A 35 -1.36 23.78 -22.39
C ALA A 35 -2.20 23.14 -23.51
N ASP A 36 -2.52 21.87 -23.34
CA ASP A 36 -3.37 21.06 -24.22
C ASP A 36 -4.37 20.27 -23.38
N ALA A 37 -5.61 20.19 -23.83
CA ALA A 37 -6.69 19.57 -23.06
C ALA A 37 -6.55 18.03 -22.95
N GLU A 38 -5.85 17.38 -23.89
CA GLU A 38 -5.71 15.92 -23.94
C GLU A 38 -4.35 15.48 -23.37
N GLU A 39 -3.27 16.16 -23.77
CA GLU A 39 -1.89 15.78 -23.44
C GLU A 39 -1.34 16.51 -22.21
N GLY A 40 -2.12 17.43 -21.62
CA GLY A 40 -1.70 18.36 -20.57
C GLY A 40 -0.83 19.50 -21.11
N PHE A 41 0.32 19.16 -21.69
CA PHE A 41 1.21 20.11 -22.36
C PHE A 41 1.77 19.54 -23.67
N ILE A 42 1.88 20.40 -24.69
CA ILE A 42 2.46 20.04 -26.00
C ILE A 42 3.55 21.02 -26.41
N ALA A 43 4.49 20.51 -27.20
CA ALA A 43 5.56 21.31 -27.79
C ALA A 43 5.02 22.25 -28.86
N ALA A 44 5.51 23.49 -28.86
CA ALA A 44 5.15 24.51 -29.83
C ALA A 44 6.40 25.30 -30.28
N GLU A 45 6.34 25.84 -31.49
CA GLU A 45 7.35 26.76 -32.04
C GLU A 45 6.73 28.14 -32.29
N ILE A 46 7.33 29.19 -31.74
CA ILE A 46 6.90 30.57 -31.95
C ILE A 46 7.21 30.97 -33.39
N LYS A 47 6.15 31.28 -34.15
CA LYS A 47 6.23 31.75 -35.54
C LYS A 47 6.30 33.27 -35.62
N SER A 48 5.50 33.97 -34.81
CA SER A 48 5.52 35.43 -34.73
C SER A 48 5.03 35.94 -33.38
N ALA A 49 5.45 37.15 -33.01
CA ALA A 49 4.99 37.85 -31.82
C ALA A 49 4.41 39.21 -32.23
N LYS A 50 3.19 39.52 -31.79
CA LYS A 50 2.54 40.83 -31.98
C LYS A 50 2.14 41.36 -30.60
N GLY A 51 2.98 42.23 -30.03
CA GLY A 51 2.78 42.70 -28.65
C GLY A 51 2.86 41.53 -27.67
N ASP A 52 1.79 41.33 -26.90
CA ASP A 52 1.68 40.27 -25.89
C ASP A 52 1.08 38.96 -26.43
N VAL A 53 0.70 38.92 -27.71
CA VAL A 53 0.13 37.74 -28.36
C VAL A 53 1.21 37.04 -29.19
N LEU A 54 1.42 35.76 -28.91
CA LEU A 54 2.27 34.85 -29.66
C LEU A 54 1.42 34.00 -30.59
N THR A 55 1.84 33.88 -31.84
CA THR A 55 1.34 32.86 -32.77
C THR A 55 2.34 31.72 -32.80
N VAL A 56 1.91 30.55 -32.33
CA VAL A 56 2.73 29.34 -32.22
C VAL A 56 2.21 28.24 -33.13
N VAL A 57 3.12 27.41 -33.63
CA VAL A 57 2.79 26.21 -34.41
C VAL A 57 3.03 25.00 -33.54
N THR A 58 2.03 24.13 -33.45
CA THR A 58 2.07 22.88 -32.69
C THR A 58 1.90 21.68 -33.62
N ALA A 59 2.06 20.47 -33.11
CA ALA A 59 1.71 19.25 -33.85
C ALA A 59 0.22 19.18 -34.26
N LYS A 60 -0.68 19.92 -33.58
CA LYS A 60 -2.12 19.96 -33.85
C LYS A 60 -2.54 21.18 -34.72
N GLY A 61 -1.60 22.02 -35.13
CA GLY A 61 -1.85 23.23 -35.93
C GLY A 61 -1.40 24.53 -35.27
N GLU A 62 -1.78 25.66 -35.87
CA GLU A 62 -1.40 27.01 -35.45
C GLU A 62 -2.39 27.58 -34.43
N LYS A 63 -1.88 28.19 -33.36
CA LYS A 63 -2.68 28.79 -32.28
C LYS A 63 -2.11 30.14 -31.89
N SER A 64 -2.98 31.08 -31.53
CA SER A 64 -2.59 32.37 -30.95
C SER A 64 -2.96 32.39 -29.47
N LEU A 65 -2.00 32.71 -28.62
CA LEU A 65 -2.17 32.77 -27.16
C LEU A 65 -1.33 33.91 -26.58
N LYS A 66 -1.56 34.25 -25.30
CA LYS A 66 -0.72 35.25 -24.62
C LYS A 66 0.66 34.67 -24.33
N LYS A 67 1.65 35.54 -24.21
CA LYS A 67 3.01 35.14 -23.85
C LYS A 67 3.07 34.40 -22.51
N ASP A 68 2.29 34.85 -21.53
CA ASP A 68 2.24 34.25 -20.18
C ASP A 68 1.60 32.86 -20.15
N ASP A 69 0.86 32.48 -21.19
CA ASP A 69 0.28 31.14 -21.34
C ASP A 69 1.30 30.13 -21.91
N THR A 70 2.55 30.55 -22.14
CA THR A 70 3.65 29.69 -22.60
C THR A 70 4.65 29.40 -21.48
N GLN A 71 5.20 28.18 -21.46
CA GLN A 71 6.31 27.82 -20.58
C GLN A 71 7.58 27.57 -21.39
N GLN A 72 8.73 27.95 -20.84
CA GLN A 72 10.02 27.76 -21.51
C GLN A 72 10.37 26.27 -21.63
N MET A 73 10.92 25.87 -22.78
CA MET A 73 11.34 24.49 -23.03
C MET A 73 12.82 24.29 -22.68
N ASN A 74 13.14 23.18 -22.03
CA ASN A 74 14.53 22.81 -21.76
C ASN A 74 15.22 22.30 -23.05
N PRO A 75 16.51 22.59 -23.25
CA PRO A 75 17.25 22.11 -24.41
C PRO A 75 17.39 20.57 -24.40
N PRO A 76 17.54 19.91 -25.57
CA PRO A 76 17.63 18.46 -25.70
C PRO A 76 18.76 17.79 -24.92
N LYS A 77 19.76 18.53 -24.46
CA LYS A 77 20.78 18.02 -23.54
C LYS A 77 20.23 17.52 -22.21
N PHE A 78 19.03 17.95 -21.85
CA PHE A 78 18.31 17.51 -20.66
C PHE A 78 17.28 16.40 -20.94
N GLU A 79 17.25 15.85 -22.16
CA GLU A 79 16.31 14.81 -22.51
C GLU A 79 16.49 13.58 -21.60
N LYS A 80 15.40 13.18 -20.92
CA LYS A 80 15.37 12.04 -19.98
C LYS A 80 16.43 12.14 -18.87
N THR A 81 16.71 13.36 -18.41
CA THR A 81 17.59 13.66 -17.28
C THR A 81 17.26 12.81 -16.05
N GLU A 82 18.32 12.34 -15.38
CA GLU A 82 18.23 11.48 -14.19
C GLU A 82 17.73 12.22 -12.93
N ASP A 83 18.13 13.48 -12.76
CA ASP A 83 17.67 14.36 -11.69
C ASP A 83 17.11 15.68 -12.24
N MET A 84 15.80 15.85 -12.10
CA MET A 84 15.07 17.00 -12.62
C MET A 84 15.45 18.33 -11.94
N ALA A 85 16.11 18.31 -10.78
CA ALA A 85 16.65 19.53 -10.18
C ALA A 85 17.75 20.18 -11.04
N ASN A 86 18.35 19.43 -11.98
CA ASN A 86 19.35 19.94 -12.91
C ASN A 86 18.76 20.63 -14.15
N LEU A 87 17.42 20.61 -14.32
CA LEU A 87 16.77 21.32 -15.42
C LEU A 87 17.00 22.82 -15.30
N THR A 88 17.19 23.50 -16.44
CA THR A 88 17.36 24.96 -16.46
C THR A 88 16.04 25.68 -16.21
N PHE A 89 14.97 25.20 -16.85
CA PHE A 89 13.62 25.74 -16.65
C PHE A 89 12.81 24.74 -15.83
N LEU A 90 12.54 25.08 -14.57
CA LEU A 90 11.73 24.29 -13.65
C LEU A 90 10.28 24.74 -13.75
N ASN A 91 9.53 24.07 -14.63
CA ASN A 91 8.10 24.30 -14.84
C ASN A 91 7.38 22.97 -15.06
N ASP A 92 6.05 22.98 -14.88
CA ASP A 92 5.20 21.79 -14.92
C ASP A 92 5.37 21.00 -16.23
N ALA A 93 5.44 21.69 -17.37
CA ALA A 93 5.57 21.06 -18.68
C ALA A 93 6.91 20.33 -18.84
N SER A 94 8.01 20.89 -18.31
CA SER A 94 9.34 20.27 -18.39
C SER A 94 9.44 19.04 -17.50
N VAL A 95 8.85 19.08 -16.30
CA VAL A 95 8.78 17.94 -15.39
C VAL A 95 7.95 16.81 -16.03
N LEU A 96 6.75 17.14 -16.54
CA LEU A 96 5.88 16.18 -17.21
C LEU A 96 6.56 15.53 -18.41
N HIS A 97 7.20 16.32 -19.29
CA HIS A 97 7.90 15.80 -20.46
C HIS A 97 9.02 14.84 -20.05
N ASN A 98 9.88 15.22 -19.10
CA ASN A 98 11.00 14.38 -18.68
C ASN A 98 10.53 13.04 -18.12
N LEU A 99 9.56 13.07 -17.21
CA LEU A 99 8.95 11.86 -16.62
C LEU A 99 8.32 10.96 -17.70
N ARG A 100 7.59 11.56 -18.64
CA ARG A 100 6.91 10.83 -19.72
C ARG A 100 7.90 10.14 -20.66
N GLN A 101 8.95 10.83 -21.08
CA GLN A 101 9.99 10.24 -21.94
C GLN A 101 10.77 9.13 -21.26
N ARG A 102 11.05 9.27 -19.95
CA ARG A 102 11.71 8.22 -19.15
C ARG A 102 10.80 7.00 -19.03
N TYR A 103 9.52 7.21 -18.73
CA TYR A 103 8.53 6.15 -18.62
C TYR A 103 8.31 5.38 -19.94
N TYR A 104 8.27 6.08 -21.08
CA TYR A 104 8.22 5.42 -22.40
C TYR A 104 9.43 4.54 -22.70
N SER A 105 10.57 4.84 -22.08
CA SER A 105 11.78 4.01 -22.15
C SER A 105 11.87 3.01 -21.00
N MET A 106 10.82 2.88 -20.18
CA MET A 106 10.72 2.00 -19.02
C MET A 106 11.75 2.26 -17.92
N MET A 107 12.31 3.48 -17.91
CA MET A 107 13.07 4.02 -16.79
C MET A 107 12.09 4.64 -15.79
N ILE A 108 11.64 3.82 -14.84
CA ILE A 108 10.54 4.19 -13.94
C ILE A 108 10.93 5.13 -12.80
N TYR A 109 12.21 5.14 -12.43
CA TYR A 109 12.74 5.97 -11.34
C TYR A 109 13.37 7.25 -11.89
N THR A 110 13.06 8.38 -11.28
CA THR A 110 13.63 9.70 -11.65
C THR A 110 13.83 10.52 -10.39
N TYR A 111 14.99 11.14 -10.22
CA TYR A 111 15.21 12.05 -9.12
C TYR A 111 14.63 13.44 -9.38
N SER A 112 14.28 14.12 -8.30
CA SER A 112 13.87 15.51 -8.30
C SER A 112 14.43 16.14 -7.03
N GLY A 113 15.73 16.44 -7.01
CA GLY A 113 16.43 16.85 -5.81
C GLY A 113 16.43 15.72 -4.79
N LEU A 114 15.93 15.96 -3.57
CA LEU A 114 15.83 14.92 -2.55
C LEU A 114 14.84 13.80 -2.92
N PHE A 115 13.88 14.06 -3.80
CA PHE A 115 12.82 13.10 -4.12
C PHE A 115 13.26 12.07 -5.15
N CYS A 116 12.65 10.89 -5.05
CA CYS A 116 12.71 9.83 -6.04
C CYS A 116 11.30 9.54 -6.53
N VAL A 117 10.96 10.10 -7.69
CA VAL A 117 9.68 9.86 -8.36
C VAL A 117 9.73 8.47 -9.00
N VAL A 118 8.73 7.65 -8.71
CA VAL A 118 8.53 6.34 -9.35
C VAL A 118 7.18 6.31 -10.05
N ILE A 119 7.17 5.91 -11.32
CA ILE A 119 5.93 5.71 -12.08
C ILE A 119 5.71 4.20 -12.23
N ASN A 120 4.60 3.70 -11.68
CA ASN A 120 4.30 2.28 -11.66
C ASN A 120 4.22 1.70 -13.10
N PRO A 121 5.07 0.73 -13.46
CA PRO A 121 5.09 0.17 -14.81
C PRO A 121 3.97 -0.85 -15.09
N TYR A 122 3.26 -1.35 -14.06
CA TYR A 122 2.31 -2.47 -14.16
C TYR A 122 2.90 -3.73 -14.80
N LYS A 123 4.22 -3.91 -14.72
CA LYS A 123 4.94 -5.08 -15.19
C LYS A 123 6.17 -5.36 -14.35
N ARG A 124 6.63 -6.61 -14.39
CA ARG A 124 7.88 -7.02 -13.75
C ARG A 124 9.06 -6.54 -14.60
N LEU A 125 9.96 -5.79 -13.96
CA LEU A 125 11.22 -5.35 -14.56
C LEU A 125 12.38 -6.09 -13.86
N PRO A 126 13.43 -6.50 -14.59
CA PRO A 126 14.59 -7.19 -14.03
C PRO A 126 15.56 -6.25 -13.28
N ILE A 127 15.05 -5.25 -12.57
CA ILE A 127 15.83 -4.21 -11.86
C ILE A 127 15.92 -4.45 -10.35
N TYR A 128 15.34 -5.54 -9.85
CA TYR A 128 15.33 -5.90 -8.42
C TYR A 128 16.09 -7.20 -8.13
N THR A 129 17.00 -7.59 -9.02
CA THR A 129 17.85 -8.77 -8.84
C THR A 129 18.97 -8.52 -7.83
N GLU A 130 19.58 -9.58 -7.32
CA GLU A 130 20.72 -9.49 -6.41
C GLU A 130 21.92 -8.76 -7.05
N SER A 131 22.13 -8.95 -8.36
CA SER A 131 23.19 -8.27 -9.12
C SER A 131 23.00 -6.75 -9.14
N ILE A 132 21.76 -6.28 -9.37
CA ILE A 132 21.42 -4.87 -9.29
C ILE A 132 21.52 -4.37 -7.85
N CYS A 133 21.09 -5.14 -6.86
CA CYS A 133 21.24 -4.74 -5.46
C CYS A 133 22.71 -4.49 -5.08
N LYS A 134 23.62 -5.39 -5.48
CA LYS A 134 25.09 -5.25 -5.30
C LYS A 134 25.68 -4.05 -6.03
N LEU A 135 25.12 -3.65 -7.18
CA LEU A 135 25.56 -2.46 -7.91
C LEU A 135 25.40 -1.18 -7.06
N TYR A 136 24.34 -1.08 -6.27
CA TYR A 136 24.03 0.10 -5.46
C TYR A 136 24.71 0.13 -4.09
N GLN A 137 25.19 -1.01 -3.58
CA GLN A 137 25.82 -1.11 -2.26
C GLN A 137 27.05 -0.21 -2.12
N GLY A 138 27.01 0.70 -1.15
CA GLY A 138 28.11 1.61 -0.83
C GLY A 138 28.42 2.66 -1.89
N ARG A 139 27.54 2.85 -2.89
CA ARG A 139 27.73 3.82 -3.97
C ARG A 139 27.03 5.13 -3.64
N ARG A 140 27.65 6.25 -4.03
CA ARG A 140 27.00 7.56 -3.89
C ARG A 140 25.89 7.70 -4.92
N ARG A 141 24.82 8.40 -4.56
CA ARG A 141 23.60 8.57 -5.38
C ARG A 141 23.88 9.14 -6.78
N ASN A 142 24.90 9.97 -6.93
CA ASN A 142 25.30 10.57 -8.22
C ASN A 142 26.19 9.67 -9.09
N GLU A 143 26.72 8.57 -8.56
CA GLU A 143 27.59 7.62 -9.29
C GLU A 143 26.76 6.55 -10.02
N VAL A 144 25.52 6.34 -9.59
CA VAL A 144 24.61 5.29 -10.06
C VAL A 144 23.34 5.90 -10.64
N PRO A 145 22.62 5.19 -11.54
CA PRO A 145 21.36 5.69 -12.07
C PRO A 145 20.29 5.83 -10.98
N PRO A 146 19.20 6.59 -11.23
CA PRO A 146 18.11 6.69 -10.28
C PRO A 146 17.48 5.35 -9.95
N HIS A 147 17.47 5.01 -8.66
CA HIS A 147 16.81 3.80 -8.17
C HIS A 147 16.50 3.91 -6.68
N LEU A 148 15.49 3.15 -6.25
CA LEU A 148 15.09 3.02 -4.84
C LEU A 148 16.22 2.48 -3.95
N PHE A 149 17.05 1.58 -4.49
CA PHE A 149 18.19 1.01 -3.77
C PHE A 149 19.27 2.04 -3.45
N ALA A 150 19.48 3.05 -4.30
CA ALA A 150 20.41 4.13 -3.98
C ALA A 150 19.92 4.97 -2.79
N VAL A 151 18.61 5.27 -2.74
CA VAL A 151 18.00 6.00 -1.61
C VAL A 151 18.05 5.16 -0.33
N SER A 152 17.84 3.86 -0.45
CA SER A 152 17.93 2.91 0.68
C SER A 152 19.37 2.80 1.19
N ASP A 153 20.36 2.68 0.31
CA ASP A 153 21.80 2.64 0.66
C ASP A 153 22.26 3.93 1.33
N GLU A 154 21.81 5.08 0.83
CA GLU A 154 22.09 6.38 1.42
C GLU A 154 21.51 6.49 2.84
N ALA A 155 20.25 6.12 3.05
CA ALA A 155 19.64 6.08 4.37
C ALA A 155 20.38 5.12 5.33
N TYR A 156 20.76 3.94 4.85
CA TYR A 156 21.55 2.99 5.64
C TYR A 156 22.92 3.55 6.03
N ARG A 157 23.65 4.14 5.09
CA ARG A 157 24.97 4.73 5.36
C ARG A 157 24.87 5.92 6.32
N ASN A 158 23.90 6.80 6.14
CA ASN A 158 23.69 7.94 7.04
C ASN A 158 23.37 7.45 8.46
N MET A 159 22.46 6.49 8.61
CA MET A 159 22.16 5.87 9.90
C MET A 159 23.42 5.26 10.56
N VAL A 160 24.22 4.50 9.81
CA VAL A 160 25.42 3.83 10.36
C VAL A 160 26.52 4.83 10.72
N ASN A 161 26.70 5.89 9.94
CA ASN A 161 27.75 6.89 10.15
C ASN A 161 27.37 7.90 11.23
N ASP A 162 26.17 8.46 11.15
CA ASP A 162 25.70 9.56 11.99
C ASP A 162 25.11 9.06 13.31
N LYS A 163 24.79 7.75 13.40
CA LYS A 163 24.16 7.10 14.56
C LYS A 163 22.79 7.70 14.92
N GLU A 164 22.08 8.17 13.91
CA GLU A 164 20.73 8.73 14.03
C GLU A 164 19.71 7.90 13.22
N ASN A 165 18.49 7.83 13.74
CA ASN A 165 17.39 7.12 13.09
C ASN A 165 17.01 7.80 11.78
N GLN A 166 16.60 7.01 10.80
CA GLN A 166 16.18 7.50 9.48
C GLN A 166 14.73 7.16 9.21
N SER A 167 14.11 7.84 8.24
CA SER A 167 12.79 7.47 7.75
C SER A 167 12.73 7.53 6.22
N MET A 168 11.94 6.63 5.64
CA MET A 168 11.61 6.58 4.22
C MET A 168 10.11 6.67 4.07
N LEU A 169 9.64 7.79 3.54
CA LEU A 169 8.21 8.04 3.33
C LEU A 169 7.85 7.71 1.88
N ILE A 170 7.00 6.70 1.68
CA ILE A 170 6.53 6.29 0.35
C ILE A 170 5.07 6.74 0.22
N THR A 171 4.85 7.80 -0.55
CA THR A 171 3.51 8.36 -0.83
C THR A 171 3.10 8.14 -2.28
N GLY A 172 1.80 8.19 -2.53
CA GLY A 172 1.21 8.06 -3.85
C GLY A 172 -0.25 7.64 -3.79
N GLU A 173 -0.99 7.89 -4.86
CA GLU A 173 -2.38 7.48 -5.00
C GLU A 173 -2.55 5.94 -4.94
N SER A 174 -3.79 5.47 -4.87
CA SER A 174 -4.07 4.04 -5.00
C SER A 174 -3.61 3.53 -6.37
N GLY A 175 -2.95 2.38 -6.41
CA GLY A 175 -2.35 1.83 -7.64
C GLY A 175 -0.97 2.38 -7.98
N ALA A 176 -0.42 3.35 -7.24
CA ALA A 176 0.92 3.90 -7.52
C ALA A 176 2.09 2.94 -7.23
N GLY A 177 1.83 1.75 -6.67
CA GLY A 177 2.86 0.74 -6.39
C GLY A 177 3.62 0.94 -5.06
N LYS A 178 3.02 1.65 -4.08
CA LYS A 178 3.63 1.89 -2.76
C LYS A 178 4.10 0.60 -2.08
N THR A 179 3.18 -0.34 -1.88
CA THR A 179 3.43 -1.65 -1.25
C THR A 179 4.58 -2.41 -1.92
N GLU A 180 4.65 -2.40 -3.24
CA GLU A 180 5.72 -3.05 -3.99
C GLU A 180 7.07 -2.37 -3.77
N ASN A 181 7.13 -1.04 -3.78
CA ASN A 181 8.35 -0.31 -3.43
C ASN A 181 8.77 -0.59 -1.97
N THR A 182 7.83 -0.58 -1.01
CA THR A 182 8.09 -0.93 0.39
C THR A 182 8.73 -2.31 0.52
N LYS A 183 8.21 -3.32 -0.18
CA LYS A 183 8.81 -4.67 -0.23
C LYS A 183 10.25 -4.63 -0.70
N LYS A 184 10.55 -3.87 -1.77
CA LYS A 184 11.91 -3.76 -2.32
C LYS A 184 12.87 -3.02 -1.38
N VAL A 185 12.42 -1.97 -0.69
CA VAL A 185 13.22 -1.30 0.36
C VAL A 185 13.58 -2.28 1.47
N ILE A 186 12.59 -3.03 1.97
CA ILE A 186 12.79 -4.03 3.02
C ILE A 186 13.80 -5.10 2.57
N SER A 187 13.62 -5.66 1.37
CA SER A 187 14.55 -6.67 0.83
C SER A 187 15.97 -6.11 0.69
N TYR A 188 16.12 -4.84 0.31
CA TYR A 188 17.42 -4.18 0.23
C TYR A 188 18.11 -4.14 1.61
N PHE A 189 17.41 -3.64 2.63
CA PHE A 189 17.93 -3.56 4.00
C PHE A 189 18.25 -4.92 4.60
N ALA A 190 17.41 -5.92 4.31
CA ALA A 190 17.66 -7.29 4.73
C ALA A 190 18.96 -7.82 4.13
N MET A 191 19.18 -7.63 2.82
CA MET A 191 20.39 -8.09 2.13
C MET A 191 21.66 -7.37 2.63
N VAL A 192 21.62 -6.05 2.80
CA VAL A 192 22.78 -5.28 3.30
C VAL A 192 23.08 -5.65 4.77
N GLY A 193 22.06 -5.70 5.62
CA GLY A 193 22.21 -6.06 7.03
C GLY A 193 22.65 -7.51 7.27
N ALA A 194 22.25 -8.45 6.40
CA ALA A 194 22.62 -9.86 6.48
C ALA A 194 24.03 -10.15 5.94
N SER A 195 24.47 -9.44 4.90
CA SER A 195 25.78 -9.64 4.25
C SER A 195 26.99 -9.46 5.19
N GLN A 196 26.80 -8.78 6.34
CA GLN A 196 27.82 -8.60 7.37
C GLN A 196 27.90 -9.76 8.39
N SER A 197 27.08 -10.80 8.24
CA SER A 197 27.11 -12.01 9.05
C SER A 197 27.85 -13.13 8.31
N LYS A 198 28.89 -13.72 8.94
CA LYS A 198 29.47 -14.97 8.45
C LYS A 198 28.37 -16.03 8.51
N LYS A 199 27.98 -16.58 7.35
CA LYS A 199 26.98 -17.63 7.19
C LYS A 199 27.19 -18.77 8.19
N VAL A 200 26.40 -18.78 9.27
CA VAL A 200 26.07 -19.98 10.03
C VAL A 200 24.55 -19.93 10.19
N VAL A 201 23.83 -20.51 9.23
CA VAL A 201 22.40 -20.76 9.38
C VAL A 201 22.16 -22.22 9.01
N SER A 202 21.74 -22.98 10.02
CA SER A 202 21.18 -24.32 9.88
C SER A 202 19.97 -24.27 8.94
N LYS A 203 19.87 -25.22 8.01
CA LYS A 203 18.85 -25.34 6.95
C LYS A 203 17.38 -25.45 7.43
N SER A 204 17.06 -25.24 8.71
CA SER A 204 15.76 -25.55 9.32
C SER A 204 14.98 -24.36 9.88
N ASP A 205 15.56 -23.16 9.98
CA ASP A 205 14.86 -21.96 10.47
C ASP A 205 14.85 -20.87 9.38
N ALA A 206 13.66 -20.38 9.03
CA ALA A 206 13.49 -19.23 8.13
C ALA A 206 14.27 -18.02 8.67
N SER A 207 15.00 -17.33 7.79
CA SER A 207 15.79 -16.17 8.20
C SER A 207 14.89 -15.01 8.63
N LEU A 208 15.42 -14.04 9.40
CA LEU A 208 14.67 -12.83 9.74
C LEU A 208 14.24 -12.06 8.48
N GLU A 209 15.06 -12.10 7.43
CA GLU A 209 14.71 -11.57 6.11
C GLU A 209 13.45 -12.23 5.55
N ASP A 210 13.42 -13.56 5.53
CA ASP A 210 12.25 -14.32 5.06
C ASP A 210 11.03 -13.97 5.91
N GLN A 211 11.16 -13.90 7.24
CA GLN A 211 10.06 -13.53 8.12
C GLN A 211 9.52 -12.12 7.83
N ILE A 212 10.38 -11.11 7.65
CA ILE A 212 9.90 -9.75 7.34
C ILE A 212 9.15 -9.76 5.99
N VAL A 213 9.66 -10.45 4.97
CA VAL A 213 9.01 -10.53 3.65
C VAL A 213 7.67 -11.26 3.74
N GLN A 214 7.63 -12.38 4.50
CA GLN A 214 6.46 -13.22 4.69
C GLN A 214 5.39 -12.61 5.62
N THR A 215 5.69 -11.49 6.30
CA THR A 215 4.61 -10.72 6.95
C THR A 215 3.62 -10.15 5.95
N ASN A 216 4.05 -9.86 4.71
CA ASN A 216 3.19 -9.17 3.74
C ASN A 216 1.98 -10.01 3.31
N PRO A 217 2.09 -11.30 2.89
CA PRO A 217 0.91 -12.10 2.56
C PRO A 217 -0.15 -12.09 3.66
N VAL A 218 0.27 -12.24 4.93
CA VAL A 218 -0.61 -12.21 6.09
C VAL A 218 -1.31 -10.84 6.25
N LEU A 219 -0.55 -9.75 6.13
CA LEU A 219 -1.10 -8.40 6.28
C LEU A 219 -1.95 -7.99 5.07
N GLU A 220 -1.61 -8.43 3.87
CA GLU A 220 -2.37 -8.14 2.64
C GLU A 220 -3.68 -8.93 2.64
N ALA A 221 -3.68 -10.20 3.06
CA ALA A 221 -4.91 -10.98 3.20
C ALA A 221 -5.94 -10.29 4.11
N TYR A 222 -5.51 -9.76 5.26
CA TYR A 222 -6.38 -9.14 6.25
C TYR A 222 -6.53 -7.62 6.15
N GLY A 223 -5.72 -6.95 5.34
CA GLY A 223 -5.64 -5.49 5.31
C GLY A 223 -5.79 -4.90 3.91
N ASN A 224 -5.72 -5.70 2.85
CA ASN A 224 -5.93 -5.24 1.49
C ASN A 224 -7.30 -5.69 0.95
N ALA A 225 -7.81 -4.91 -0.01
CA ALA A 225 -9.03 -5.21 -0.74
C ALA A 225 -8.99 -4.62 -2.16
N LYS A 226 -9.85 -5.13 -3.04
CA LYS A 226 -10.07 -4.55 -4.37
C LYS A 226 -10.92 -3.28 -4.25
N THR A 227 -10.48 -2.23 -4.93
CA THR A 227 -11.22 -0.99 -5.19
C THR A 227 -11.38 -0.81 -6.69
N VAL A 228 -12.16 0.20 -7.11
CA VAL A 228 -12.38 0.53 -8.53
C VAL A 228 -11.07 0.79 -9.30
N ARG A 229 -10.04 1.34 -8.64
CA ARG A 229 -8.78 1.73 -9.28
C ARG A 229 -7.62 0.77 -9.02
N ASN A 230 -7.75 -0.16 -8.07
CA ASN A 230 -6.66 -1.01 -7.64
C ASN A 230 -7.18 -2.35 -7.10
N ASN A 231 -6.72 -3.44 -7.71
CA ASN A 231 -7.12 -4.80 -7.35
C ASN A 231 -6.57 -5.27 -5.99
N ASN A 232 -5.46 -4.70 -5.50
CA ASN A 232 -4.83 -5.07 -4.23
C ASN A 232 -4.49 -3.81 -3.41
N SER A 233 -5.50 -3.04 -3.02
CA SER A 233 -5.34 -1.78 -2.30
C SER A 233 -5.24 -2.02 -0.80
N SER A 234 -4.13 -1.63 -0.18
CA SER A 234 -4.02 -1.56 1.29
C SER A 234 -5.04 -0.55 1.85
N ARG A 235 -5.87 -1.01 2.80
CA ARG A 235 -6.91 -0.22 3.48
C ARG A 235 -6.54 0.06 4.94
N PHE A 236 -5.25 0.13 5.20
CA PHE A 236 -4.62 0.54 6.45
C PHE A 236 -3.28 1.19 6.12
N GLY A 237 -2.83 2.13 6.94
CA GLY A 237 -1.46 2.62 6.92
C GLY A 237 -0.55 1.71 7.74
N LYS A 238 0.69 1.52 7.31
CA LYS A 238 1.71 0.77 8.03
C LYS A 238 3.01 1.57 8.14
N PHE A 239 3.61 1.52 9.32
CA PHE A 239 4.94 2.04 9.57
C PHE A 239 5.81 0.89 10.05
N ILE A 240 6.79 0.53 9.22
CA ILE A 240 7.67 -0.61 9.43
C ILE A 240 9.01 -0.07 9.90
N ARG A 241 9.38 -0.33 11.15
CA ARG A 241 10.70 -0.02 11.67
C ARG A 241 11.61 -1.22 11.47
N ILE A 242 12.73 -1.00 10.79
CA ILE A 242 13.78 -1.99 10.61
C ILE A 242 14.91 -1.60 11.55
N HIS A 243 15.19 -2.44 12.53
CA HIS A 243 16.17 -2.16 13.59
C HIS A 243 17.54 -2.67 13.21
N PHE A 244 18.56 -1.90 13.58
CA PHE A 244 19.96 -2.23 13.38
C PHE A 244 20.74 -2.05 14.69
N ASN A 245 21.77 -2.87 14.85
CA ASN A 245 22.73 -2.69 15.94
C ASN A 245 23.83 -1.69 15.56
N HIS A 246 24.71 -1.39 16.51
CA HIS A 246 25.80 -0.41 16.33
C HIS A 246 26.76 -0.74 15.18
N ALA A 247 26.89 -2.03 14.85
CA ALA A 247 27.70 -2.51 13.73
C ALA A 247 26.98 -2.43 12.37
N GLY A 248 25.72 -1.98 12.34
CA GLY A 248 24.91 -1.91 11.12
C GLY A 248 24.26 -3.24 10.72
N LYS A 249 24.21 -4.22 11.62
CA LYS A 249 23.55 -5.52 11.36
C LYS A 249 22.07 -5.43 11.67
N LEU A 250 21.28 -6.15 10.89
CA LEU A 250 19.84 -6.28 11.14
C LEU A 250 19.59 -6.92 12.52
N ALA A 251 18.84 -6.24 13.38
CA ALA A 251 18.57 -6.63 14.76
C ALA A 251 17.11 -7.04 15.00
N GLY A 252 16.20 -6.69 14.08
CA GLY A 252 14.77 -7.00 14.22
C GLY A 252 13.93 -6.07 13.35
N ALA A 253 12.62 -6.25 13.40
CA ALA A 253 11.67 -5.32 12.81
C ALA A 253 10.40 -5.25 13.64
N ASP A 254 9.66 -4.16 13.52
CA ASP A 254 8.31 -4.07 14.04
C ASP A 254 7.41 -3.24 13.13
N ILE A 255 6.12 -3.51 13.22
CA ILE A 255 5.09 -2.92 12.37
C ILE A 255 4.06 -2.23 13.26
N GLU A 256 3.88 -0.94 13.06
CA GLU A 256 2.74 -0.20 13.56
C GLU A 256 1.71 -0.01 12.44
N HIS A 257 0.42 -0.08 12.77
CA HIS A 257 -0.64 0.16 11.82
C HIS A 257 -1.56 1.30 12.25
N TYR A 258 -2.17 1.94 11.27
CA TYR A 258 -3.07 3.06 11.46
C TYR A 258 -4.29 2.91 10.56
N LEU A 259 -5.44 3.40 11.05
CA LEU A 259 -6.63 3.67 10.24
C LEU A 259 -7.11 2.50 9.36
N LEU A 260 -7.21 1.28 9.90
CA LEU A 260 -7.89 0.19 9.20
C LEU A 260 -9.33 0.61 8.84
N GLU A 261 -9.70 0.47 7.56
CA GLU A 261 -11.04 0.80 7.06
C GLU A 261 -12.07 -0.21 7.55
N LYS A 262 -12.61 0.03 8.74
CA LYS A 262 -13.59 -0.87 9.39
C LYS A 262 -14.88 -1.01 8.59
N SER A 263 -15.34 0.06 7.95
CA SER A 263 -16.59 0.08 7.19
C SER A 263 -16.65 -1.02 6.12
N ARG A 264 -15.51 -1.33 5.50
CA ARG A 264 -15.38 -2.34 4.43
C ARG A 264 -15.82 -3.74 4.83
N VAL A 265 -15.71 -4.10 6.11
CA VAL A 265 -16.10 -5.41 6.63
C VAL A 265 -17.60 -5.69 6.46
N ILE A 266 -18.42 -4.65 6.44
CA ILE A 266 -19.89 -4.77 6.41
C ILE A 266 -20.53 -4.11 5.18
N LYS A 267 -19.76 -3.37 4.38
CA LYS A 267 -20.26 -2.62 3.23
C LYS A 267 -19.20 -2.51 2.13
N GLN A 268 -19.60 -2.74 0.88
CA GLN A 268 -18.75 -2.55 -0.30
C GLN A 268 -19.47 -1.67 -1.33
N ALA A 269 -18.74 -0.74 -1.96
CA ALA A 269 -19.27 0.02 -3.10
C ALA A 269 -19.21 -0.81 -4.39
N PRO A 270 -20.01 -0.48 -5.43
CA PRO A 270 -19.93 -1.17 -6.72
C PRO A 270 -18.51 -1.16 -7.30
N GLY A 271 -18.05 -2.31 -7.82
CA GLY A 271 -16.68 -2.49 -8.32
C GLY A 271 -15.63 -2.76 -7.22
N GLU A 272 -16.01 -2.72 -5.94
CA GLU A 272 -15.12 -3.05 -4.83
C GLU A 272 -15.36 -4.47 -4.28
N ARG A 273 -14.40 -4.94 -3.49
CA ARG A 273 -14.46 -6.20 -2.73
C ARG A 273 -14.25 -5.94 -1.23
N CYS A 274 -14.64 -6.89 -0.39
CA CYS A 274 -14.19 -6.95 1.00
C CYS A 274 -12.72 -7.40 1.08
N TYR A 275 -12.16 -7.49 2.29
CA TYR A 275 -10.77 -7.93 2.51
C TYR A 275 -10.48 -9.32 1.92
N HIS A 276 -9.27 -9.54 1.41
CA HIS A 276 -8.98 -10.72 0.60
C HIS A 276 -9.19 -12.05 1.34
N ILE A 277 -8.90 -12.08 2.64
CA ILE A 277 -8.97 -13.28 3.48
C ILE A 277 -10.34 -13.99 3.43
N PHE A 278 -11.46 -13.27 3.30
CA PHE A 278 -12.78 -13.90 3.26
C PHE A 278 -12.94 -14.83 2.05
N TYR A 279 -12.37 -14.44 0.92
CA TYR A 279 -12.45 -15.16 -0.35
C TYR A 279 -11.40 -16.27 -0.40
N GLN A 280 -10.22 -16.02 0.15
CA GLN A 280 -9.16 -17.01 0.34
C GLN A 280 -9.65 -18.18 1.24
N LEU A 281 -10.26 -17.89 2.39
CA LEU A 281 -10.83 -18.92 3.28
C LEU A 281 -11.96 -19.71 2.60
N TYR A 282 -12.79 -19.02 1.81
CA TYR A 282 -13.90 -19.66 1.10
C TYR A 282 -13.45 -20.51 -0.11
N SER A 283 -12.25 -20.27 -0.63
CA SER A 283 -11.70 -20.89 -1.84
C SER A 283 -11.57 -22.43 -1.74
N GLY A 284 -11.45 -22.95 -0.53
CA GLY A 284 -11.27 -24.38 -0.25
C GLY A 284 -9.87 -24.90 -0.62
N ALA A 285 -8.87 -24.03 -0.77
CA ALA A 285 -7.49 -24.45 -1.07
C ALA A 285 -6.89 -25.30 0.06
N VAL A 286 -7.10 -24.91 1.32
CA VAL A 286 -6.68 -25.68 2.49
C VAL A 286 -7.73 -26.76 2.79
N ALA A 287 -7.33 -28.03 2.67
CA ALA A 287 -8.23 -29.17 2.79
C ALA A 287 -8.95 -29.22 4.15
N GLY A 288 -10.28 -29.35 4.12
CA GLY A 288 -11.11 -29.45 5.32
C GLY A 288 -11.33 -28.13 6.07
N LEU A 289 -10.69 -27.04 5.67
CA LEU A 289 -10.82 -25.75 6.36
C LEU A 289 -12.22 -25.17 6.19
N LYS A 290 -12.75 -25.19 4.97
CA LYS A 290 -14.08 -24.65 4.64
C LYS A 290 -15.19 -25.34 5.44
N GLU A 291 -15.10 -26.66 5.58
CA GLU A 291 -16.05 -27.49 6.33
C GLU A 291 -15.94 -27.22 7.84
N LYS A 292 -14.72 -27.11 8.38
CA LYS A 292 -14.49 -26.75 9.79
C LYS A 292 -15.03 -25.36 10.14
N LEU A 293 -15.01 -24.45 9.18
CA LEU A 293 -15.53 -23.09 9.31
C LEU A 293 -17.04 -23.00 9.02
N PHE A 294 -17.71 -24.11 8.70
CA PHE A 294 -19.14 -24.16 8.35
C PHE A 294 -19.54 -23.29 7.15
N LEU A 295 -18.61 -22.99 6.25
CA LEU A 295 -18.83 -22.15 5.07
C LEU A 295 -19.50 -22.95 3.94
N THR A 296 -20.74 -23.38 4.16
CA THR A 296 -21.48 -24.29 3.26
C THR A 296 -22.33 -23.57 2.22
N ARG A 297 -22.72 -22.32 2.48
CA ARG A 297 -23.58 -21.53 1.58
C ARG A 297 -22.78 -20.98 0.41
N PRO A 298 -23.41 -20.76 -0.76
CA PRO A 298 -22.79 -20.01 -1.85
C PRO A 298 -22.26 -18.65 -1.38
N LEU A 299 -21.05 -18.27 -1.78
CA LEU A 299 -20.40 -17.01 -1.35
C LEU A 299 -21.30 -15.77 -1.49
N LYS A 300 -22.07 -15.70 -2.58
CA LYS A 300 -23.01 -14.61 -2.88
C LYS A 300 -24.06 -14.39 -1.79
N GLU A 301 -24.31 -15.40 -0.95
CA GLU A 301 -25.30 -15.35 0.12
C GLU A 301 -24.74 -14.83 1.45
N TYR A 302 -23.43 -14.59 1.58
CA TYR A 302 -22.85 -13.95 2.75
C TYR A 302 -22.79 -12.43 2.56
N HIS A 303 -23.84 -11.73 2.99
CA HIS A 303 -24.11 -10.32 2.72
C HIS A 303 -22.97 -9.38 3.09
N PHE A 304 -22.25 -9.62 4.18
CA PHE A 304 -21.10 -8.78 4.56
C PHE A 304 -19.93 -8.81 3.58
N VAL A 305 -19.86 -9.81 2.69
CA VAL A 305 -18.76 -9.98 1.73
C VAL A 305 -19.24 -10.08 0.27
N SER A 306 -20.54 -9.93 0.01
CA SER A 306 -21.15 -10.17 -1.30
C SER A 306 -21.98 -9.01 -1.88
N GLN A 307 -21.82 -7.79 -1.36
CA GLN A 307 -22.60 -6.64 -1.86
C GLN A 307 -22.14 -6.13 -3.24
N ALA A 308 -20.94 -6.50 -3.68
CA ALA A 308 -20.35 -6.04 -4.94
C ALA A 308 -19.53 -7.17 -5.60
N GLU A 309 -18.24 -6.96 -5.83
CA GLU A 309 -17.40 -7.90 -6.55
C GLU A 309 -17.02 -9.11 -5.68
N LEU A 310 -17.04 -10.31 -6.27
CA LEU A 310 -16.63 -11.54 -5.60
C LEU A 310 -15.26 -12.05 -6.08
N THR A 311 -14.84 -11.64 -7.28
CA THR A 311 -13.62 -12.10 -7.93
C THR A 311 -12.78 -10.91 -8.40
N ILE A 312 -11.51 -11.18 -8.66
CA ILE A 312 -10.53 -10.20 -9.14
C ILE A 312 -9.93 -10.77 -10.41
N ASP A 313 -9.88 -9.98 -11.48
CA ASP A 313 -9.31 -10.44 -12.74
C ASP A 313 -7.81 -10.71 -12.59
N GLY A 314 -7.36 -11.87 -13.06
CA GLY A 314 -5.97 -12.32 -12.99
C GLY A 314 -5.45 -12.74 -11.60
N VAL A 315 -6.30 -12.88 -10.58
CA VAL A 315 -5.89 -13.33 -9.23
C VAL A 315 -6.66 -14.60 -8.86
N ASP A 316 -5.94 -15.64 -8.43
CA ASP A 316 -6.53 -16.88 -7.91
C ASP A 316 -6.52 -16.88 -6.38
N ASP A 317 -7.70 -16.70 -5.77
CA ASP A 317 -7.86 -16.75 -4.31
C ASP A 317 -7.42 -18.09 -3.69
N LYS A 318 -7.35 -19.18 -4.47
CA LYS A 318 -6.83 -20.47 -3.98
C LYS A 318 -5.32 -20.45 -3.79
N GLU A 319 -4.60 -19.95 -4.80
CA GLU A 319 -3.15 -19.82 -4.74
C GLU A 319 -2.75 -18.86 -3.61
N GLU A 320 -3.44 -17.73 -3.52
CA GLU A 320 -3.21 -16.73 -2.47
C GLU A 320 -3.51 -17.28 -1.06
N MET A 321 -4.52 -18.16 -0.91
CA MET A 321 -4.78 -18.83 0.37
C MET A 321 -3.64 -19.75 0.78
N MET A 322 -3.04 -20.50 -0.15
CA MET A 322 -1.89 -21.37 0.14
C MET A 322 -0.69 -20.54 0.61
N LEU A 323 -0.37 -19.45 -0.10
CA LEU A 323 0.70 -18.54 0.28
C LEU A 323 0.46 -17.94 1.67
N THR A 324 -0.78 -17.57 1.97
CA THR A 324 -1.16 -17.03 3.28
C THR A 324 -1.04 -18.08 4.38
N ASP A 325 -1.46 -19.32 4.14
CA ASP A 325 -1.37 -20.42 5.11
C ASP A 325 0.09 -20.77 5.43
N GLU A 326 0.95 -20.86 4.40
CA GLU A 326 2.39 -21.06 4.55
C GLU A 326 3.07 -19.90 5.30
N ALA A 327 2.66 -18.66 5.02
CA ALA A 327 3.20 -17.48 5.67
C ALA A 327 2.92 -17.47 7.19
N PHE A 328 1.75 -17.96 7.64
CA PHE A 328 1.49 -18.13 9.07
C PHE A 328 2.47 -19.10 9.74
N ASP A 329 2.82 -20.18 9.06
CA ASP A 329 3.74 -21.19 9.58
C ASP A 329 5.18 -20.63 9.65
N ILE A 330 5.63 -19.89 8.62
CA ILE A 330 6.92 -19.19 8.61
C ILE A 330 6.99 -18.13 9.72
N MET A 331 5.88 -17.42 9.95
CA MET A 331 5.74 -16.45 11.03
C MET A 331 5.57 -17.06 12.41
N LYS A 332 5.73 -18.39 12.54
CA LYS A 332 5.72 -19.15 13.77
C LYS A 332 4.40 -19.00 14.55
N PHE A 333 3.27 -18.85 13.85
CA PHE A 333 1.95 -18.97 14.48
C PHE A 333 1.69 -20.43 14.84
N SER A 334 1.11 -20.67 16.01
CA SER A 334 0.65 -22.02 16.35
C SER A 334 -0.57 -22.41 15.50
N ALA A 335 -0.76 -23.71 15.31
CA ALA A 335 -1.94 -24.22 14.60
C ALA A 335 -3.25 -23.76 15.25
N GLN A 336 -3.28 -23.63 16.58
CA GLN A 336 -4.43 -23.12 17.32
C GLN A 336 -4.67 -21.63 17.04
N GLU A 337 -3.63 -20.80 17.14
CA GLU A 337 -3.72 -19.37 16.82
C GLU A 337 -4.24 -19.13 15.39
N LYS A 338 -3.74 -19.91 14.42
CA LYS A 338 -4.17 -19.86 13.03
C LYS A 338 -5.65 -20.28 12.89
N SER A 339 -6.03 -21.40 13.50
CA SER A 339 -7.41 -21.90 13.47
C SER A 339 -8.40 -20.93 14.12
N ASP A 340 -8.05 -20.33 15.25
CA ASP A 340 -8.91 -19.38 15.96
C ASP A 340 -9.09 -18.09 15.17
N LEU A 341 -8.03 -17.62 14.50
CA LEU A 341 -8.10 -16.45 13.62
C LEU A 341 -9.05 -16.69 12.44
N PHE A 342 -8.94 -17.86 11.80
CA PHE A 342 -9.84 -18.26 10.72
C PHE A 342 -11.28 -18.44 11.21
N ALA A 343 -11.48 -19.01 12.40
CA ALA A 343 -12.80 -19.16 13.02
C ALA A 343 -13.47 -17.81 13.27
N VAL A 344 -12.76 -16.84 13.87
CA VAL A 344 -13.29 -15.47 14.08
C VAL A 344 -13.61 -14.78 12.76
N THR A 345 -12.78 -14.99 11.72
CA THR A 345 -12.98 -14.41 10.39
C THR A 345 -14.26 -14.98 9.73
N ALA A 346 -14.43 -16.30 9.72
CA ALA A 346 -15.63 -16.94 9.18
C ALA A 346 -16.89 -16.60 10.00
N ALA A 347 -16.77 -16.49 11.32
CA ALA A 347 -17.89 -16.12 12.19
C ALA A 347 -18.45 -14.73 11.85
N ILE A 348 -17.62 -13.79 11.38
CA ILE A 348 -18.08 -12.49 10.89
C ILE A 348 -18.95 -12.63 9.63
N MET A 349 -18.63 -13.57 8.73
CA MET A 349 -19.48 -13.86 7.56
C MET A 349 -20.85 -14.37 7.99
N HIS A 350 -20.88 -15.33 8.92
CA HIS A 350 -22.11 -15.88 9.49
C HIS A 350 -22.94 -14.84 10.25
N MET A 351 -22.30 -13.94 11.00
CA MET A 351 -22.98 -12.84 11.71
C MET A 351 -23.76 -11.92 10.77
N GLY A 352 -23.27 -11.69 9.55
CA GLY A 352 -23.95 -10.86 8.55
C GLY A 352 -25.30 -11.41 8.10
N GLU A 353 -25.55 -12.70 8.36
CA GLU A 353 -26.75 -13.41 7.94
C GLU A 353 -27.81 -13.55 9.04
N MET A 354 -27.55 -13.04 10.25
CA MET A 354 -28.56 -13.01 11.31
C MET A 354 -29.76 -12.15 10.88
N LYS A 355 -30.97 -12.71 10.94
CA LYS A 355 -32.21 -11.98 10.61
C LYS A 355 -33.05 -11.74 11.85
N PHE A 356 -33.46 -10.48 12.00
CA PHE A 356 -34.31 -10.02 13.07
C PHE A 356 -35.56 -9.39 12.45
N LYS A 357 -36.66 -9.45 13.19
CA LYS A 357 -37.93 -8.83 12.81
C LYS A 357 -38.49 -8.02 13.97
N GLN A 358 -39.45 -7.17 13.67
CA GLN A 358 -40.18 -6.40 14.68
C GLN A 358 -41.67 -6.55 14.38
N ARG A 359 -42.44 -7.00 15.37
CA ARG A 359 -43.88 -7.23 15.19
C ARG A 359 -44.62 -5.90 15.08
N PRO A 360 -45.74 -5.83 14.33
CA PRO A 360 -46.58 -4.65 14.32
C PRO A 360 -47.03 -4.29 15.74
N ARG A 361 -46.81 -3.04 16.16
CA ARG A 361 -47.10 -2.49 17.50
C ARG A 361 -46.15 -2.90 18.64
N GLU A 362 -45.07 -3.63 18.36
CA GLU A 362 -43.99 -3.84 19.32
C GLU A 362 -42.78 -2.96 18.99
N GLU A 363 -42.11 -2.40 20.00
CA GLU A 363 -40.89 -1.63 19.82
C GLU A 363 -39.62 -2.49 19.82
N GLN A 364 -39.71 -3.72 20.35
CA GLN A 364 -38.56 -4.61 20.49
C GLN A 364 -38.39 -5.50 19.27
N ALA A 365 -37.15 -5.70 18.85
CA ALA A 365 -36.80 -6.71 17.88
C ALA A 365 -36.87 -8.11 18.49
N GLU A 366 -37.18 -9.08 17.64
CA GLU A 366 -37.11 -10.52 17.93
C GLU A 366 -36.33 -11.23 16.82
N VAL A 367 -35.86 -12.44 17.13
CA VAL A 367 -35.17 -13.28 16.15
C VAL A 367 -36.17 -13.77 15.09
N GLU A 368 -35.76 -13.66 13.82
CA GLU A 368 -36.46 -14.30 12.71
C GLU A 368 -35.75 -15.57 12.27
N ASN A 369 -34.45 -15.49 11.97
CA ASN A 369 -33.61 -16.62 11.64
C ASN A 369 -32.22 -16.42 12.27
N ILE A 370 -31.75 -17.43 13.00
CA ILE A 370 -30.47 -17.41 13.72
C ILE A 370 -29.61 -18.63 13.45
N GLU A 371 -29.93 -19.44 12.44
CA GLU A 371 -29.12 -20.63 12.10
C GLU A 371 -27.65 -20.25 11.86
N GLU A 372 -27.43 -19.19 11.09
CA GLU A 372 -26.10 -18.63 10.84
C GLU A 372 -25.50 -18.00 12.10
N GLY A 373 -26.30 -17.32 12.91
CA GLY A 373 -25.84 -16.79 14.20
C GLY A 373 -25.38 -17.91 15.16
N ASN A 374 -26.00 -19.09 15.11
CA ASN A 374 -25.59 -20.25 15.90
C ASN A 374 -24.24 -20.80 15.41
N LEU A 375 -23.98 -20.79 14.10
CA LEU A 375 -22.66 -21.13 13.55
C LEU A 375 -21.60 -20.13 13.99
N ALA A 376 -21.91 -18.83 13.96
CA ALA A 376 -21.02 -17.80 14.49
C ALA A 376 -20.69 -18.03 15.96
N CYS A 377 -21.69 -18.34 16.80
CA CYS A 377 -21.47 -18.62 18.22
C CYS A 377 -20.61 -19.88 18.45
N LYS A 378 -20.78 -20.93 17.63
CA LYS A 378 -19.92 -22.12 17.67
C LYS A 378 -18.46 -21.77 17.38
N LEU A 379 -18.22 -20.92 16.39
CA LEU A 379 -16.86 -20.48 16.04
C LEU A 379 -16.26 -19.54 17.08
N PHE A 380 -17.08 -18.69 17.72
CA PHE A 380 -16.66 -17.85 18.84
C PHE A 380 -16.51 -18.60 20.17
N LEU A 381 -16.94 -19.86 20.23
CA LEU A 381 -16.99 -20.66 21.47
C LEU A 381 -17.83 -19.98 22.57
N CYS A 382 -18.96 -19.36 22.20
CA CYS A 382 -19.85 -18.68 23.12
C CYS A 382 -21.27 -19.28 23.14
N ASP A 383 -21.97 -19.00 24.23
CA ASP A 383 -23.34 -19.47 24.45
C ASP A 383 -24.32 -18.70 23.54
N GLN A 384 -25.10 -19.44 22.75
CA GLN A 384 -26.01 -18.90 21.73
C GLN A 384 -27.08 -18.00 22.36
N ASP A 385 -27.76 -18.49 23.40
CA ASP A 385 -28.85 -17.74 24.03
C ASP A 385 -28.34 -16.43 24.64
N LYS A 386 -27.19 -16.46 25.34
CA LYS A 386 -26.58 -15.26 25.90
C LYS A 386 -26.14 -14.27 24.83
N PHE A 387 -25.58 -14.76 23.71
CA PHE A 387 -25.15 -13.89 22.61
C PHE A 387 -26.34 -13.15 21.99
N VAL A 388 -27.43 -13.86 21.71
CA VAL A 388 -28.65 -13.29 21.14
C VAL A 388 -29.32 -12.33 22.12
N GLN A 389 -29.42 -12.70 23.39
CA GLN A 389 -29.97 -11.83 24.43
C GLN A 389 -29.12 -10.55 24.60
N ALA A 390 -27.80 -10.63 24.46
CA ALA A 390 -26.94 -9.45 24.54
C ALA A 390 -27.16 -8.47 23.37
N LEU A 391 -27.56 -8.96 22.18
CA LEU A 391 -27.91 -8.11 21.03
C LEU A 391 -29.31 -7.49 21.19
N LEU A 392 -30.30 -8.27 21.59
CA LEU A 392 -31.70 -7.81 21.70
C LEU A 392 -31.95 -6.96 22.96
N LYS A 393 -31.31 -7.33 24.08
CA LYS A 393 -31.53 -6.77 25.41
C LYS A 393 -30.20 -6.54 26.15
N PRO A 394 -29.28 -5.71 25.61
CA PRO A 394 -28.03 -5.38 26.28
C PRO A 394 -28.27 -4.78 27.67
N ARG A 395 -27.35 -5.10 28.58
CA ARG A 395 -27.34 -4.53 29.93
C ARG A 395 -26.66 -3.17 29.90
N VAL A 396 -27.36 -2.14 30.37
CA VAL A 396 -26.84 -0.78 30.49
C VAL A 396 -26.75 -0.43 31.96
N LYS A 397 -25.61 0.15 32.37
CA LYS A 397 -25.40 0.60 33.73
C LYS A 397 -26.05 1.98 33.90
N VAL A 398 -27.03 2.09 34.78
CA VAL A 398 -27.73 3.33 35.12
C VAL A 398 -27.48 3.61 36.60
N GLY A 399 -26.60 4.57 36.89
CA GLY A 399 -26.09 4.77 38.25
C GLY A 399 -25.28 3.55 38.73
N THR A 400 -25.75 2.90 39.79
CA THR A 400 -25.14 1.68 40.37
C THR A 400 -25.76 0.38 39.87
N GLU A 401 -26.92 0.42 39.21
CA GLU A 401 -27.68 -0.77 38.81
C GLU A 401 -27.51 -1.10 37.33
N TRP A 402 -27.74 -2.37 36.99
CA TRP A 402 -27.72 -2.86 35.61
C TRP A 402 -29.14 -3.18 35.15
N VAL A 403 -29.61 -2.47 34.14
CA VAL A 403 -30.96 -2.63 33.59
C VAL A 403 -30.87 -3.18 32.17
N ASN A 404 -31.80 -4.07 31.81
CA ASN A 404 -31.91 -4.59 30.45
C ASN A 404 -32.59 -3.54 29.55
N LYS A 405 -31.95 -3.17 28.45
CA LYS A 405 -32.50 -2.21 27.48
C LYS A 405 -32.92 -2.96 26.22
N GLY A 406 -34.22 -3.08 25.97
CA GLY A 406 -34.73 -3.59 24.69
C GLY A 406 -34.27 -2.73 23.51
N GLN A 407 -33.87 -3.37 22.41
CA GLN A 407 -33.49 -2.71 21.17
C GLN A 407 -34.58 -2.89 20.11
N ASN A 408 -34.77 -1.87 19.26
CA ASN A 408 -35.58 -1.98 18.05
C ASN A 408 -34.79 -2.64 16.90
N LEU A 409 -35.45 -2.94 15.78
CA LEU A 409 -34.82 -3.66 14.66
C LEU A 409 -33.56 -2.96 14.13
N GLU A 410 -33.64 -1.64 13.95
CA GLU A 410 -32.54 -0.85 13.41
C GLU A 410 -31.32 -0.85 14.34
N GLN A 411 -31.56 -0.67 15.65
CA GLN A 411 -30.53 -0.70 16.68
C GLN A 411 -29.81 -2.06 16.75
N VAL A 412 -30.54 -3.17 16.63
CA VAL A 412 -29.93 -4.51 16.59
C VAL A 412 -29.05 -4.66 15.36
N ASN A 413 -29.53 -4.26 14.17
CA ASN A 413 -28.74 -4.32 12.95
C ASN A 413 -27.47 -3.45 13.04
N TRP A 414 -27.56 -2.26 13.62
CA TRP A 414 -26.39 -1.44 13.91
C TRP A 414 -25.42 -2.12 14.89
N ALA A 415 -25.94 -2.79 15.93
CA ALA A 415 -25.12 -3.50 16.89
C ALA A 415 -24.37 -4.68 16.24
N VAL A 416 -25.02 -5.47 15.38
CA VAL A 416 -24.36 -6.56 14.63
C VAL A 416 -23.24 -6.01 13.75
N GLY A 417 -23.53 -4.97 12.96
CA GLY A 417 -22.51 -4.34 12.11
C GLY A 417 -21.37 -3.70 12.91
N ALA A 418 -21.66 -3.05 14.04
CA ALA A 418 -20.65 -2.47 14.91
C ALA A 418 -19.77 -3.55 15.57
N LEU A 419 -20.36 -4.67 15.98
CA LEU A 419 -19.65 -5.80 16.57
C LEU A 419 -18.73 -6.47 15.53
N ALA A 420 -19.21 -6.73 14.32
CA ALA A 420 -18.40 -7.27 13.23
C ALA A 420 -17.17 -6.39 12.92
N LYS A 421 -17.39 -5.08 12.78
CA LYS A 421 -16.31 -4.09 12.59
C LYS A 421 -15.32 -4.08 13.76
N GLY A 422 -15.82 -4.15 14.99
CA GLY A 422 -15.02 -4.14 16.20
C GLY A 422 -14.17 -5.40 16.37
N LEU A 423 -14.75 -6.57 16.09
CA LEU A 423 -14.05 -7.86 16.09
C LEU A 423 -12.93 -7.87 15.06
N TYR A 424 -13.23 -7.50 13.81
CA TYR A 424 -12.23 -7.49 12.74
C TYR A 424 -11.06 -6.56 13.07
N ALA A 425 -11.34 -5.34 13.54
CA ALA A 425 -10.28 -4.38 13.91
C ALA A 425 -9.39 -4.88 15.06
N ARG A 426 -9.98 -5.48 16.09
CA ARG A 426 -9.22 -6.04 17.23
C ARG A 426 -8.40 -7.26 16.83
N MET A 427 -8.98 -8.09 15.96
CA MET A 427 -8.32 -9.25 15.37
C MET A 427 -7.10 -8.82 14.54
N PHE A 428 -7.26 -7.83 13.67
CA PHE A 428 -6.15 -7.28 12.88
C PHE A 428 -5.04 -6.66 13.74
N HIS A 429 -5.41 -5.90 14.78
CA HIS A 429 -4.44 -5.38 15.75
C HIS A 429 -3.68 -6.48 16.48
N TRP A 430 -4.39 -7.54 16.89
CA TRP A 430 -3.76 -8.71 17.51
C TRP A 430 -2.82 -9.43 16.54
N LEU A 431 -3.22 -9.60 15.28
CA LEU A 431 -2.42 -10.21 14.22
C LEU A 431 -1.08 -9.49 14.07
N ILE A 432 -1.09 -8.16 13.97
CA ILE A 432 0.13 -7.36 13.86
C ILE A 432 1.00 -7.48 15.11
N LYS A 433 0.39 -7.40 16.31
CA LYS A 433 1.14 -7.61 17.56
C LYS A 433 1.79 -9.00 17.59
N ARG A 434 1.12 -10.01 17.06
CA ARG A 434 1.63 -11.38 17.02
C ARG A 434 2.75 -11.54 15.99
N CYS A 435 2.65 -10.90 14.83
CA CYS A 435 3.74 -10.79 13.85
C CYS A 435 4.96 -10.11 14.46
N ASN A 436 4.77 -8.98 15.16
CA ASN A 436 5.86 -8.25 15.80
C ASN A 436 6.60 -9.13 16.80
N LYS A 437 5.92 -9.96 17.62
CA LYS A 437 6.61 -10.90 18.52
C LYS A 437 7.58 -11.84 17.80
N THR A 438 7.27 -12.25 16.58
CA THR A 438 8.16 -13.10 15.77
C THR A 438 9.32 -12.29 15.20
N LEU A 439 9.06 -11.09 14.67
CA LEU A 439 10.08 -10.19 14.13
C LEU A 439 11.03 -9.64 15.20
N ASP A 440 10.59 -9.63 16.45
CA ASP A 440 11.30 -9.13 17.62
C ASP A 440 12.12 -10.21 18.36
N ALA A 441 12.15 -11.44 17.83
CA ALA A 441 12.66 -12.61 18.54
C ALA A 441 14.20 -12.66 18.67
N GLN A 442 14.94 -11.69 18.11
CA GLN A 442 16.39 -11.67 18.19
C GLN A 442 16.89 -10.94 19.45
N ASP A 443 17.82 -11.58 20.15
CA ASP A 443 18.52 -11.01 21.30
C ASP A 443 19.72 -10.15 20.84
N LEU A 444 19.45 -9.18 19.97
CA LEU A 444 20.42 -8.20 19.47
C LEU A 444 20.05 -6.80 19.97
N SER A 445 21.07 -5.96 20.21
CA SER A 445 20.86 -4.56 20.56
C SER A 445 20.18 -3.79 19.43
N ARG A 446 19.23 -2.92 19.78
CA ARG A 446 18.52 -2.03 18.85
C ARG A 446 19.04 -0.62 19.07
N ASP A 447 20.05 -0.27 18.30
CA ASP A 447 20.76 0.99 18.48
C ASP A 447 20.17 2.09 17.58
N CYS A 448 19.77 1.73 16.36
CA CYS A 448 19.13 2.65 15.40
C CYS A 448 18.04 1.93 14.59
N PHE A 449 17.14 2.68 13.96
CA PHE A 449 16.17 2.13 13.01
C PHE A 449 16.00 2.99 11.77
N ILE A 450 15.53 2.35 10.70
CA ILE A 450 14.99 3.02 9.51
C ILE A 450 13.50 2.73 9.45
N GLY A 451 12.69 3.78 9.54
CA GLY A 451 11.23 3.70 9.51
C GLY A 451 10.68 3.87 8.11
N VAL A 452 10.07 2.83 7.54
CA VAL A 452 9.40 2.89 6.23
C VAL A 452 7.91 3.14 6.45
N LEU A 453 7.44 4.33 6.05
CA LEU A 453 6.02 4.67 6.09
C LEU A 453 5.38 4.35 4.74
N ASP A 454 4.40 3.45 4.77
CA ASP A 454 3.55 3.09 3.64
C ASP A 454 2.10 3.35 4.04
N ILE A 455 1.56 4.44 3.52
CA ILE A 455 0.21 4.90 3.82
C ILE A 455 -0.49 5.25 2.52
N ALA A 456 -1.81 5.03 2.48
CA ALA A 456 -2.62 5.48 1.34
C ALA A 456 -2.46 7.00 1.15
N GLY A 457 -2.35 7.41 -0.11
CA GLY A 457 -2.30 8.82 -0.47
C GLY A 457 -3.66 9.50 -0.26
N PHE A 458 -3.74 10.75 -0.71
CA PHE A 458 -4.97 11.53 -0.62
C PHE A 458 -6.11 10.88 -1.44
N GLU A 459 -7.29 10.73 -0.84
CA GLU A 459 -8.47 10.12 -1.46
C GLU A 459 -9.52 11.19 -1.80
N ILE A 460 -9.90 11.27 -3.08
CA ILE A 460 -10.93 12.20 -3.58
C ILE A 460 -11.97 11.40 -4.36
N PHE A 461 -13.09 11.08 -3.72
CA PHE A 461 -14.25 10.43 -4.33
C PHE A 461 -15.47 11.35 -4.33
N ASP A 462 -16.53 10.96 -5.05
CA ASP A 462 -17.82 11.66 -5.03
C ASP A 462 -18.43 11.70 -3.62
N LEU A 463 -18.22 10.63 -2.83
CA LEU A 463 -18.62 10.55 -1.42
C LEU A 463 -17.42 10.11 -0.57
N ASN A 464 -16.90 11.04 0.25
CA ASN A 464 -15.85 10.78 1.22
C ASN A 464 -16.48 10.68 2.63
N SER A 465 -16.19 9.60 3.37
CA SER A 465 -16.69 9.43 4.74
C SER A 465 -15.66 9.87 5.78
N PHE A 466 -15.94 9.57 7.05
CA PHE A 466 -15.03 9.85 8.16
C PHE A 466 -13.65 9.19 7.99
N GLU A 467 -13.61 8.00 7.39
CA GLU A 467 -12.37 7.29 7.08
C GLU A 467 -11.49 8.08 6.09
N GLN A 468 -12.09 8.61 5.00
CA GLN A 468 -11.38 9.48 4.05
C GLN A 468 -10.90 10.79 4.68
N LEU A 469 -11.68 11.37 5.60
CA LEU A 469 -11.25 12.58 6.32
C LEU A 469 -9.95 12.34 7.10
N TRP A 470 -9.83 11.22 7.82
CA TRP A 470 -8.64 10.92 8.60
C TRP A 470 -7.42 10.59 7.76
N ILE A 471 -7.57 9.82 6.68
CA ILE A 471 -6.44 9.53 5.78
C ILE A 471 -5.95 10.81 5.10
N ASN A 472 -6.86 11.69 4.66
CA ASN A 472 -6.50 12.97 4.05
C ASN A 472 -5.86 13.92 5.06
N PHE A 473 -6.36 13.97 6.30
CA PHE A 473 -5.73 14.76 7.37
C PHE A 473 -4.29 14.31 7.66
N VAL A 474 -4.02 13.00 7.67
CA VAL A 474 -2.65 12.49 7.81
C VAL A 474 -1.80 12.90 6.61
N ASN A 475 -2.31 12.81 5.38
CA ASN A 475 -1.58 13.25 4.18
C ASN A 475 -1.23 14.74 4.22
N GLU A 476 -2.13 15.61 4.71
CA GLU A 476 -1.85 17.04 4.94
C GLU A 476 -0.70 17.23 5.94
N ARG A 477 -0.66 16.44 7.02
CA ARG A 477 0.46 16.47 7.98
C ARG A 477 1.76 15.96 7.38
N LEU A 478 1.72 14.95 6.51
CA LEU A 478 2.90 14.47 5.79
C LEU A 478 3.42 15.51 4.80
N GLN A 479 2.52 16.23 4.10
CA GLN A 479 2.90 17.34 3.23
C GLN A 479 3.49 18.51 4.03
N GLN A 480 2.97 18.80 5.22
CA GLN A 480 3.56 19.78 6.13
C GLN A 480 4.97 19.35 6.57
N PHE A 481 5.15 18.09 6.96
CA PHE A 481 6.45 17.52 7.32
C PHE A 481 7.45 17.62 6.16
N PHE A 482 7.01 17.30 4.95
CA PHE A 482 7.77 17.49 3.72
C PHE A 482 8.23 18.93 3.54
N ASN A 483 7.31 19.90 3.67
CA ASN A 483 7.65 21.31 3.47
C ASN A 483 8.69 21.76 4.52
N HIS A 484 8.52 21.34 5.77
CA HIS A 484 9.49 21.63 6.82
C HIS A 484 10.86 21.04 6.52
N HIS A 485 10.92 19.78 6.09
CA HIS A 485 12.19 19.11 5.79
C HIS A 485 12.88 19.64 4.53
N MET A 486 12.13 20.15 3.55
CA MET A 486 12.71 20.70 2.32
C MET A 486 13.23 22.14 2.50
N PHE A 487 12.61 22.93 3.37
CA PHE A 487 12.90 24.37 3.51
C PHE A 487 13.63 24.75 4.79
N VAL A 488 13.61 23.93 5.85
CA VAL A 488 14.12 24.28 7.18
C VAL A 488 15.26 23.38 7.65
N LEU A 489 15.16 22.08 7.39
CA LEU A 489 16.23 21.10 7.63
C LEU A 489 17.10 21.01 6.38
#